data_AF-A0A7R9YLI9-F1
#
_entry.id   AF-A0A7R9YLI9-F1
#
_cell.length_a   1.000
_cell.length_b   1.000
_cell.length_c   1.000
_cell.angle_alpha   90.00
_cell.angle_beta   90.00
_cell.angle_gamma   90.00
#
_symmetry.space_group_name_H-M   'P 1'
#
loop_
_entity.id
_entity.type
_entity.pdbx_description
1 polymer ?
#
loop_
_entity_poly.entity_id
_entity_poly.type
_entity_poly.pdbx_seq_one_letter_code
_entity_poly.pdbx_strand_id
1 'polypeptide(L)'
;GVRTALRRCTARCAEGLEPEAGAPQGVPQAETGWRAMLSKFVPDRALLAKHGWSIFISYGLVSNLNSGLLGSLSWATFRRANPTLSPLGFGTSQWTSLSISPKFLAIYAGYYATVGTLLRPARFALAVAMAPFFTRVVKTLRERFGLPQATAVGAVVFVTNFVFSSIAAAAVVKLACLTAGVTVFAARVPA
;
A
#
# COMPACT_ATOMS: atom_id res chain seq x y z
N GLY A 1 -4.01 -26.62 -46.26
CA GLY A 1 -4.61 -25.28 -46.07
C GLY A 1 -4.25 -24.58 -44.76
N VAL A 2 -4.08 -25.26 -43.62
CA VAL A 2 -3.96 -24.56 -42.31
C VAL A 2 -2.55 -24.60 -41.69
N ARG A 3 -1.71 -25.60 -42.02
CA ARG A 3 -0.34 -25.70 -41.46
C ARG A 3 0.67 -24.69 -42.06
N THR A 4 0.38 -24.15 -43.25
CA THR A 4 1.26 -23.19 -43.93
C THR A 4 1.08 -21.76 -43.42
N ALA A 5 -0.07 -21.43 -42.81
CA ALA A 5 -0.35 -20.11 -42.25
C ALA A 5 0.35 -19.90 -40.89
N LEU A 6 0.43 -20.94 -40.05
CA LEU A 6 1.06 -20.85 -38.73
C LEU A 6 2.59 -20.66 -38.78
N ARG A 7 3.27 -21.15 -39.82
CA ARG A 7 4.73 -20.93 -39.96
C ARG A 7 5.10 -19.49 -40.36
N ARG A 8 4.18 -18.73 -40.98
CA ARG A 8 4.45 -17.34 -41.40
C ARG A 8 4.32 -16.33 -40.26
N CYS A 9 3.52 -16.62 -39.23
CA CYS A 9 3.43 -15.75 -38.04
C CYS A 9 4.65 -15.87 -37.12
N THR A 10 5.28 -17.04 -37.03
CA THR A 10 6.50 -17.22 -36.20
C THR A 10 7.76 -16.63 -36.84
N ALA A 11 7.79 -16.42 -38.16
CA ALA A 11 8.96 -15.87 -38.85
C ALA A 11 9.05 -14.33 -38.79
N ARG A 12 7.92 -13.61 -38.68
CA ARG A 12 7.92 -12.13 -38.66
C ARG A 12 8.23 -11.48 -37.30
N CYS A 13 8.34 -12.26 -36.23
CA CYS A 13 8.80 -11.73 -34.93
C CYS A 13 10.33 -11.80 -34.76
N ALA A 14 11.06 -12.30 -35.76
CA ALA A 14 12.51 -12.50 -35.69
C ALA A 14 13.35 -11.48 -36.49
N GLU A 15 12.73 -10.53 -37.20
CA GLU A 15 13.44 -9.49 -37.97
C GLU A 15 12.93 -8.10 -37.57
N GLY A 16 13.79 -7.33 -36.90
CA GLY A 16 13.61 -5.89 -36.74
C GLY A 16 13.97 -5.33 -35.36
N LEU A 17 15.25 -5.41 -34.97
CA LEU A 17 16.14 -4.23 -34.84
C LEU A 17 17.35 -4.60 -33.96
N GLU A 18 18.51 -4.76 -34.60
CA GLU A 18 19.78 -4.35 -34.00
C GLU A 18 19.85 -2.81 -33.94
N PRO A 19 20.70 -2.25 -33.07
CA PRO A 19 21.84 -1.57 -33.67
C PRO A 19 23.18 -1.83 -32.97
N GLU A 20 24.19 -1.97 -33.83
CA GLU A 20 25.54 -1.37 -33.76
C GLU A 20 26.49 -1.76 -32.63
N ALA A 21 27.52 -2.51 -33.03
CA ALA A 21 28.81 -2.59 -32.35
C ALA A 21 29.58 -1.26 -32.46
N GLY A 22 30.10 -0.74 -31.34
CA GLY A 22 31.15 0.29 -31.38
C GLY A 22 31.39 1.10 -30.11
N ALA A 23 32.53 0.83 -29.46
CA ALA A 23 33.31 1.70 -28.54
C ALA A 23 32.94 1.71 -27.03
N PRO A 24 33.93 2.07 -26.18
CA PRO A 24 34.75 1.15 -25.41
C PRO A 24 34.15 0.79 -24.05
N GLN A 25 34.47 -0.42 -23.56
CA GLN A 25 34.26 -0.81 -22.17
C GLN A 25 35.13 0.06 -21.26
N GLY A 26 34.58 1.20 -20.86
CA GLY A 26 35.09 1.98 -19.74
C GLY A 26 34.94 1.17 -18.46
N VAL A 27 36.06 1.01 -17.75
CA VAL A 27 36.23 0.44 -16.42
C VAL A 27 34.99 0.67 -15.54
N PRO A 28 34.49 -0.34 -14.77
CA PRO A 28 33.40 -0.12 -13.84
C PRO A 28 33.87 0.86 -12.76
N GLN A 29 33.55 2.14 -12.93
CA GLN A 29 33.68 3.12 -11.86
C GLN A 29 32.70 2.68 -10.77
N ALA A 30 33.26 2.19 -9.66
CA ALA A 30 32.52 1.99 -8.43
C ALA A 30 31.85 3.34 -8.10
N GLU A 31 30.55 3.45 -8.35
CA GLU A 31 29.78 4.62 -7.96
C GLU A 31 29.78 4.69 -6.43
N THR A 32 30.73 5.42 -5.85
CA THR A 32 30.72 5.78 -4.43
C THR A 32 30.01 7.12 -4.32
N GLY A 33 28.74 7.09 -3.92
CA GLY A 33 27.96 8.30 -3.70
C GLY A 33 26.52 8.01 -3.28
N TRP A 34 25.81 9.07 -2.87
CA TRP A 34 24.39 9.01 -2.47
C TRP A 34 23.48 8.42 -3.57
N ARG A 35 23.89 8.51 -4.85
CA ARG A 35 23.20 7.86 -5.98
C ARG A 35 23.33 6.35 -5.98
N ALA A 36 24.48 5.79 -5.62
CA ALA A 36 24.64 4.35 -5.44
C ALA A 36 23.96 3.84 -4.16
N MET A 37 23.83 4.71 -3.15
CA MET A 37 23.00 4.43 -2.00
C MET A 37 21.51 4.41 -2.38
N LEU A 38 21.07 5.33 -3.24
CA LEU A 38 19.71 5.35 -3.81
C LEU A 38 19.46 4.20 -4.79
N SER A 39 20.44 3.76 -5.58
CA SER A 39 20.28 2.62 -6.49
C SER A 39 20.07 1.30 -5.72
N LYS A 40 20.56 1.19 -4.48
CA LYS A 40 20.17 0.11 -3.56
C LYS A 40 18.71 0.18 -3.10
N PHE A 41 18.10 1.36 -3.11
CA PHE A 41 16.68 1.57 -2.81
C PHE A 41 15.78 1.50 -4.06
N VAL A 42 16.34 1.53 -5.26
CA VAL A 42 15.60 1.30 -6.50
C VAL A 42 15.53 -0.22 -6.72
N PRO A 43 14.35 -0.84 -6.56
CA PRO A 43 14.22 -2.27 -6.77
C PRO A 43 14.52 -2.61 -8.22
N ASP A 44 15.33 -3.64 -8.38
CA ASP A 44 15.77 -4.15 -9.66
C ASP A 44 14.56 -4.45 -10.55
N ARG A 45 14.57 -3.96 -11.80
CA ARG A 45 13.41 -4.08 -12.71
C ARG A 45 13.03 -5.54 -12.95
N ALA A 46 14.01 -6.44 -12.89
CA ALA A 46 13.79 -7.89 -12.95
C ALA A 46 13.01 -8.43 -11.74
N LEU A 47 13.24 -7.88 -10.55
CA LEU A 47 12.57 -8.26 -9.31
C LEU A 47 11.13 -7.74 -9.29
N LEU A 48 10.92 -6.51 -9.79
CA LEU A 48 9.59 -5.95 -10.05
C LEU A 48 8.81 -6.77 -11.09
N ALA A 49 9.44 -7.17 -12.20
CA ALA A 49 8.79 -7.99 -13.21
C ALA A 49 8.40 -9.37 -12.68
N LYS A 50 9.22 -9.97 -11.82
CA LYS A 50 8.97 -11.29 -11.22
C LYS A 50 7.94 -11.26 -10.09
N HIS A 51 7.85 -10.17 -9.33
CA HIS A 51 7.05 -10.08 -8.10
C HIS A 51 6.02 -8.92 -8.12
N GLY A 52 5.75 -8.33 -9.28
CA GLY A 52 4.95 -7.09 -9.39
C GLY A 52 3.60 -7.16 -8.69
N TRP A 53 2.90 -8.29 -8.78
CA TRP A 53 1.62 -8.48 -8.11
C TRP A 53 1.76 -8.59 -6.59
N SER A 54 2.79 -9.24 -6.05
CA SER A 54 2.98 -9.38 -4.60
C SER A 54 3.52 -8.10 -3.96
N ILE A 55 4.30 -7.32 -4.72
CA ILE A 55 4.69 -5.96 -4.34
C ILE A 55 3.46 -5.04 -4.29
N PHE A 56 2.52 -5.18 -5.23
CA PHE A 56 1.28 -4.41 -5.20
C PHE A 56 0.40 -4.73 -3.97
N ILE A 57 0.22 -6.02 -3.66
CA ILE A 57 -0.56 -6.46 -2.48
C ILE A 57 0.06 -5.94 -1.18
N SER A 58 1.38 -6.15 -1.03
CA SER A 58 2.11 -5.70 0.16
C SER A 58 2.09 -4.18 0.29
N TYR A 59 2.24 -3.45 -0.81
CA TYR A 59 2.14 -2.00 -0.81
C TYR A 59 0.75 -1.52 -0.37
N GLY A 60 -0.32 -2.14 -0.87
CA GLY A 60 -1.68 -1.84 -0.44
C GLY A 60 -1.86 -2.01 1.07
N LEU A 61 -1.41 -3.14 1.62
CA LEU A 61 -1.46 -3.41 3.05
C LEU A 61 -0.66 -2.36 3.86
N VAL A 62 0.59 -2.12 3.48
CA VAL A 62 1.49 -1.20 4.19
C VAL A 62 0.97 0.24 4.12
N SER A 63 0.40 0.64 2.99
CA SER A 63 -0.25 1.94 2.82
C SER A 63 -1.47 2.08 3.72
N ASN A 64 -2.32 1.05 3.79
CA ASN A 64 -3.50 1.04 4.64
C ASN A 64 -3.15 1.09 6.14
N LEU A 65 -2.14 0.33 6.57
CA LEU A 65 -1.65 0.36 7.96
C LEU A 65 -1.14 1.73 8.34
N ASN A 66 -0.38 2.38 7.46
CA ASN A 66 0.07 3.73 7.72
C ASN A 66 -1.10 4.72 7.79
N SER A 67 -2.06 4.64 6.86
CA SER A 67 -3.25 5.51 6.89
C SER A 67 -4.05 5.30 8.17
N GLY A 68 -4.15 4.06 8.65
CA GLY A 68 -4.73 3.73 9.95
C GLY A 68 -3.97 4.36 11.12
N LEU A 69 -2.63 4.31 11.12
CA LEU A 69 -1.79 4.95 12.13
C LEU A 69 -1.95 6.47 12.14
N LEU A 70 -1.83 7.12 10.99
CA LEU A 70 -2.02 8.57 10.86
C LEU A 70 -3.44 8.99 11.26
N GLY A 71 -4.45 8.23 10.83
CA GLY A 71 -5.84 8.45 11.21
C GLY A 71 -6.04 8.34 12.72
N SER A 72 -5.44 7.33 13.36
CA SER A 72 -5.54 7.12 14.81
C SER A 72 -4.85 8.21 15.61
N LEU A 73 -3.67 8.65 15.19
CA LEU A 73 -2.96 9.77 15.82
C LEU A 73 -3.75 11.07 15.69
N SER A 74 -4.31 11.31 14.49
CA SER A 74 -5.18 12.46 14.24
C SER A 74 -6.44 12.41 15.10
N TRP A 75 -7.01 11.21 15.28
CA TRP A 75 -8.19 10.97 16.12
C TRP A 75 -7.91 11.27 17.59
N ALA A 76 -6.84 10.71 18.13
CA ALA A 76 -6.41 10.93 19.51
C ALA A 76 -6.10 12.43 19.76
N THR A 77 -5.39 13.07 18.83
CA THR A 77 -5.05 14.51 18.91
C THR A 77 -6.30 15.38 18.89
N PHE A 78 -7.24 15.09 17.98
CA PHE A 78 -8.51 15.82 17.91
C PHE A 78 -9.34 15.67 19.19
N ARG A 79 -9.47 14.44 19.71
CA ARG A 79 -10.21 14.15 20.95
C ARG A 79 -9.57 14.79 22.17
N ARG A 80 -8.23 14.82 22.24
CA ARG A 80 -7.50 15.51 23.30
C ARG A 80 -7.72 17.02 23.26
N ALA A 81 -7.75 17.61 22.06
CA ALA A 81 -8.02 19.04 21.89
C ALA A 81 -9.53 19.40 22.06
N ASN A 82 -10.44 18.46 21.80
CA ASN A 82 -11.89 18.67 21.82
C ASN A 82 -12.61 17.49 22.50
N PRO A 83 -12.64 17.42 23.85
CA PRO A 83 -13.19 16.27 24.58
C PRO A 83 -14.68 16.02 24.33
N THR A 84 -15.44 17.07 24.03
CA THR A 84 -16.90 17.05 23.84
C THR A 84 -17.32 16.81 22.38
N LEU A 85 -16.40 16.95 21.41
CA LEU A 85 -16.71 16.82 19.99
C LEU A 85 -16.29 15.44 19.46
N SER A 86 -17.17 14.86 18.64
CA SER A 86 -16.85 13.68 17.85
C SER A 86 -16.18 14.10 16.54
N PRO A 87 -15.14 13.40 16.05
CA PRO A 87 -14.54 13.64 14.74
C PRO A 87 -15.51 13.36 13.58
N LEU A 88 -16.45 12.45 13.84
CA LEU A 88 -17.59 12.15 12.98
C LEU A 88 -18.77 13.00 13.47
N GLY A 89 -19.14 14.00 12.68
CA GLY A 89 -20.37 14.76 12.83
C GLY A 89 -21.52 13.99 12.19
N PHE A 90 -22.59 13.79 12.94
CA PHE A 90 -23.86 13.34 12.36
C PHE A 90 -24.54 14.57 11.77
N GLY A 91 -24.70 14.60 10.45
CA GLY A 91 -25.54 15.60 9.80
C GLY A 91 -27.00 15.39 10.23
N THR A 92 -27.75 16.48 10.40
CA THR A 92 -29.18 16.47 10.75
C THR A 92 -30.09 15.97 9.63
N SER A 93 -29.54 15.60 8.46
CA SER A 93 -30.28 15.05 7.33
C SER A 93 -30.08 13.55 7.22
N GLN A 94 -31.19 12.80 7.11
CA GLN A 94 -31.21 11.33 6.96
C GLN A 94 -30.36 10.82 5.78
N TRP A 95 -30.02 11.68 4.81
CA TRP A 95 -29.28 11.36 3.59
C TRP A 95 -27.80 11.76 3.61
N THR A 96 -27.35 12.51 4.62
CA THR A 96 -25.95 12.95 4.75
C THR A 96 -25.36 12.38 6.05
N SER A 97 -25.32 11.05 6.10
CA SER A 97 -25.20 10.27 7.34
C SER A 97 -23.80 10.29 8.01
N LEU A 98 -22.76 10.84 7.36
CA LEU A 98 -21.42 10.91 7.94
C LEU A 98 -20.66 12.15 7.46
N SER A 99 -20.68 13.23 8.24
CA SER A 99 -19.90 14.44 7.94
C SER A 99 -18.62 14.44 8.77
N ILE A 100 -17.46 14.53 8.12
CA ILE A 100 -16.17 14.61 8.81
C ILE A 100 -15.93 16.05 9.26
N SER A 101 -15.55 16.26 10.52
CA SER A 101 -15.24 17.61 11.01
C SER A 101 -14.08 18.23 10.22
N PRO A 102 -14.21 19.47 9.69
CA PRO A 102 -13.13 20.12 8.94
C PRO A 102 -11.87 20.32 9.80
N LYS A 103 -12.04 20.49 11.12
CA LYS A 103 -10.94 20.57 12.09
C LYS A 103 -10.16 19.24 12.19
N PHE A 104 -10.86 18.12 12.17
CA PHE A 104 -10.21 16.80 12.13
C PHE A 104 -9.44 16.60 10.82
N LEU A 105 -10.03 17.00 9.70
CA LEU A 105 -9.39 16.89 8.39
C LEU A 105 -8.11 17.73 8.30
N ALA A 106 -8.11 18.94 8.89
CA ALA A 106 -6.92 19.79 8.97
C ALA A 106 -5.78 19.13 9.76
N ILE A 107 -6.09 18.54 10.93
CA ILE A 107 -5.12 17.80 11.75
C ILE A 107 -4.57 16.61 10.96
N TYR A 108 -5.45 15.84 10.32
CA TYR A 108 -5.07 14.69 9.50
C TYR A 108 -4.19 15.10 8.32
N ALA A 109 -4.53 16.17 7.61
CA ALA A 109 -3.72 16.70 6.52
C ALA A 109 -2.33 17.13 7.00
N GLY A 110 -2.22 17.74 8.18
CA GLY A 110 -0.94 18.10 8.79
C GLY A 110 -0.06 16.88 9.09
N TYR A 111 -0.62 15.84 9.70
CA TYR A 111 0.09 14.58 9.94
C TYR A 111 0.47 13.86 8.64
N TYR A 112 -0.41 13.91 7.64
CA TYR A 112 -0.16 13.30 6.33
C TYR A 112 0.95 14.02 5.57
N ALA A 113 0.99 15.37 5.62
CA ALA A 113 2.02 16.16 4.97
C ALA A 113 3.40 15.95 5.60
N THR A 114 3.46 15.82 6.93
CA THR A 114 4.71 15.66 7.69
C THR A 114 5.14 14.20 7.77
N VAL A 115 4.54 13.43 8.67
CA VAL A 115 4.85 12.03 8.96
C VAL A 115 4.55 11.15 7.75
N GLY A 116 3.44 11.44 7.05
CA GLY A 116 3.04 10.68 5.88
C GLY A 116 3.96 10.80 4.67
N THR A 117 4.71 11.91 4.53
CA THR A 117 5.70 12.09 3.44
C THR A 117 7.02 11.38 3.76
N LEU A 118 7.49 11.47 5.01
CA LEU A 118 8.70 10.76 5.46
C LEU A 118 8.55 9.24 5.41
N LEU A 119 7.34 8.72 5.64
CA LEU A 119 7.07 7.29 5.59
C LEU A 119 6.93 6.74 4.17
N ARG A 120 6.83 7.56 3.11
CA ARG A 120 6.59 7.02 1.75
C ARG A 120 7.72 6.09 1.27
N PRO A 121 9.02 6.46 1.38
CA PRO A 121 10.11 5.57 0.98
C PRO A 121 10.17 4.31 1.86
N ALA A 122 9.94 4.48 3.17
CA ALA A 122 9.92 3.36 4.11
C ALA A 122 8.78 2.36 3.80
N ARG A 123 7.60 2.86 3.42
CA ARG A 123 6.47 2.01 3.00
C ARG A 123 6.81 1.20 1.76
N PHE A 124 7.46 1.84 0.78
CA PHE A 124 7.86 1.15 -0.44
C PHE A 124 8.92 0.08 -0.16
N ALA A 125 9.94 0.41 0.64
CA ALA A 125 10.95 -0.57 1.06
C ALA A 125 10.34 -1.76 1.82
N LEU A 126 9.40 -1.49 2.74
CA LEU A 126 8.70 -2.53 3.48
C LEU A 126 7.82 -3.39 2.57
N ALA A 127 7.14 -2.79 1.59
CA ALA A 127 6.35 -3.54 0.61
C ALA A 127 7.23 -4.50 -0.20
N VAL A 128 8.38 -4.03 -0.70
CA VAL A 128 9.35 -4.87 -1.42
C VAL A 128 9.86 -6.01 -0.52
N ALA A 129 10.18 -5.72 0.75
CA ALA A 129 10.61 -6.75 1.70
C ALA A 129 9.53 -7.80 2.00
N MET A 130 8.25 -7.41 2.00
CA MET A 130 7.12 -8.30 2.25
C MET A 130 6.63 -9.06 1.00
N ALA A 131 7.04 -8.67 -0.20
CA ALA A 131 6.65 -9.34 -1.44
C ALA A 131 6.79 -10.89 -1.43
N PRO A 132 7.91 -11.50 -0.98
CA PRO A 132 8.03 -12.96 -0.97
C PRO A 132 7.04 -13.65 -0.04
N PHE A 133 6.59 -12.99 1.03
CA PHE A 133 5.58 -13.52 1.95
C PHE A 133 4.24 -13.70 1.22
N PHE A 134 3.78 -12.69 0.49
CA PHE A 134 2.52 -12.78 -0.26
C PHE A 134 2.57 -13.79 -1.40
N THR A 135 3.74 -13.98 -2.02
CA THR A 135 3.95 -15.05 -3.00
C THR A 135 3.73 -16.43 -2.38
N ARG A 136 4.21 -16.66 -1.15
CA ARG A 136 3.97 -17.92 -0.42
C ARG A 136 2.51 -18.09 -0.04
N VAL A 137 1.86 -17.04 0.49
CA VAL A 137 0.45 -17.09 0.90
C VAL A 137 -0.48 -17.45 -0.27
N VAL A 138 -0.33 -16.78 -1.42
CA VAL A 138 -1.16 -17.11 -2.61
C VAL A 138 -0.87 -18.52 -3.10
N LYS A 139 0.40 -18.97 -3.08
CA LYS A 139 0.75 -20.34 -3.46
C LYS A 139 0.05 -21.36 -2.55
N THR A 140 0.11 -21.16 -1.23
CA THR A 140 -0.58 -22.02 -0.25
C THR A 140 -2.09 -22.02 -0.46
N LEU A 141 -2.69 -20.86 -0.73
CA LEU A 141 -4.13 -20.77 -1.04
C LEU A 141 -4.50 -21.50 -2.32
N ARG A 142 -3.69 -21.40 -3.36
CA ARG A 142 -3.91 -22.14 -4.61
C ARG A 142 -3.79 -23.65 -4.40
N GLU A 143 -2.79 -24.10 -3.66
CA GLU A 143 -2.55 -25.53 -3.40
C GLU A 143 -3.63 -26.13 -2.47
N ARG A 144 -4.08 -25.39 -1.46
CA ARG A 144 -5.12 -25.84 -0.51
C ARG A 144 -6.52 -25.85 -1.10
N PHE A 145 -6.87 -24.84 -1.89
CA PHE A 145 -8.25 -24.64 -2.36
C PHE A 145 -8.43 -24.92 -3.86
N GLY A 146 -7.37 -25.28 -4.58
CA GLY A 146 -7.44 -25.55 -6.03
C GLY A 146 -7.86 -24.33 -6.86
N LEU A 147 -7.70 -23.12 -6.32
CA LEU A 147 -8.23 -21.90 -6.95
C LEU A 147 -7.38 -21.46 -8.15
N PRO A 148 -8.01 -20.87 -9.18
CA PRO A 148 -7.28 -20.21 -10.25
C PRO A 148 -6.49 -19.01 -9.70
N GLN A 149 -5.35 -18.70 -10.34
CA GLN A 149 -4.39 -17.71 -9.85
C GLN A 149 -5.00 -16.33 -9.61
N ALA A 150 -5.88 -15.88 -10.50
CA ALA A 150 -6.56 -14.59 -10.37
C ALA A 150 -7.45 -14.54 -9.12
N THR A 151 -8.23 -15.59 -8.85
CA THR A 151 -9.12 -15.65 -7.68
C THR A 151 -8.33 -15.73 -6.38
N ALA A 152 -7.25 -16.50 -6.33
CA ALA A 152 -6.40 -16.57 -5.13
C ALA A 152 -5.74 -15.21 -4.83
N VAL A 153 -5.25 -14.51 -5.86
CA VAL A 153 -4.70 -13.15 -5.73
C VAL A 153 -5.79 -12.18 -5.25
N GLY A 154 -6.97 -12.20 -5.86
CA GLY A 154 -8.09 -11.34 -5.48
C GLY A 154 -8.56 -11.58 -4.05
N ALA A 155 -8.65 -12.84 -3.62
CA ALA A 155 -9.00 -13.21 -2.25
C ALA A 155 -7.98 -12.67 -1.24
N VAL A 156 -6.68 -12.82 -1.52
CA VAL A 156 -5.64 -12.26 -0.67
C VAL A 156 -5.74 -10.74 -0.61
N VAL A 157 -5.88 -10.06 -1.77
CA VAL A 157 -6.06 -8.61 -1.83
C VAL A 157 -7.23 -8.18 -0.95
N PHE A 158 -8.39 -8.82 -1.09
CA PHE A 158 -9.60 -8.45 -0.35
C PHE A 158 -9.41 -8.65 1.15
N VAL A 159 -8.92 -9.82 1.57
CA VAL A 159 -8.70 -10.12 2.99
C VAL A 159 -7.66 -9.18 3.60
N THR A 160 -6.53 -8.93 2.91
CA THR A 160 -5.45 -8.13 3.49
C THR A 160 -5.76 -6.64 3.44
N ASN A 161 -6.37 -6.13 2.36
CA ASN A 161 -6.59 -4.70 2.19
C ASN A 161 -7.88 -4.20 2.82
N PHE A 162 -8.93 -5.02 2.87
CA PHE A 162 -10.20 -4.61 3.49
C PHE A 162 -10.32 -5.18 4.89
N VAL A 163 -10.39 -6.51 5.02
CA VAL A 163 -10.70 -7.15 6.31
C VAL A 163 -9.62 -6.84 7.35
N PHE A 164 -8.37 -7.17 7.04
CA PHE A 164 -7.26 -6.97 7.97
C PHE A 164 -7.00 -5.48 8.23
N SER A 165 -6.99 -4.63 7.19
CA SER A 165 -6.80 -3.19 7.37
C SER A 165 -7.87 -2.56 8.24
N SER A 166 -9.15 -2.90 8.06
CA SER A 166 -10.24 -2.36 8.87
C SER A 166 -10.12 -2.78 10.34
N ILE A 167 -9.80 -4.05 10.60
CA ILE A 167 -9.58 -4.55 11.97
C ILE A 167 -8.37 -3.87 12.60
N ALA A 168 -7.26 -3.79 11.86
CA ALA A 168 -6.04 -3.15 12.32
C ALA A 168 -6.26 -1.67 12.62
N ALA A 169 -6.96 -0.94 11.73
CA ALA A 169 -7.28 0.46 11.94
C ALA A 169 -8.14 0.65 13.20
N ALA A 170 -9.19 -0.15 13.40
CA ALA A 170 -10.02 -0.09 14.60
C ALA A 170 -9.23 -0.40 15.88
N ALA A 171 -8.33 -1.38 15.83
CA ALA A 171 -7.47 -1.74 16.95
C ALA A 171 -6.48 -0.62 17.29
N VAL A 172 -5.85 -0.01 16.28
CA VAL A 172 -4.91 1.10 16.48
C VAL A 172 -5.60 2.35 17.00
N VAL A 173 -6.81 2.68 16.52
CA VAL A 173 -7.61 3.79 17.08
C VAL A 173 -7.91 3.52 18.55
N LYS A 174 -8.36 2.31 18.90
CA LYS A 174 -8.62 1.94 20.30
C LYS A 174 -7.37 2.08 21.15
N LEU A 175 -6.25 1.54 20.69
CA LEU A 175 -4.98 1.61 21.41
C LEU A 175 -4.50 3.06 21.59
N ALA A 176 -4.55 3.88 20.54
CA ALA A 176 -4.17 5.28 20.59
C ALA A 176 -5.07 6.10 21.54
N CYS A 177 -6.37 5.80 21.57
CA CYS A 177 -7.30 6.42 22.50
C CYS A 177 -6.98 6.02 23.95
N LEU A 178 -6.72 4.72 24.19
CA LEU A 178 -6.34 4.20 25.50
C LEU A 178 -5.04 4.81 26.02
N THR A 179 -3.99 4.89 25.18
CA THR A 179 -2.70 5.46 25.57
C THR A 179 -2.77 6.97 25.80
N ALA A 180 -3.64 7.67 25.06
CA ALA A 180 -3.86 9.10 25.24
C ALA A 180 -4.83 9.45 26.39
N GLY A 181 -5.45 8.45 27.03
CA GLY A 181 -6.43 8.65 28.10
C GLY A 181 -7.75 9.26 27.63
N VAL A 182 -8.11 9.09 26.36
CA VAL A 182 -9.33 9.66 25.75
C VAL A 182 -10.28 8.55 25.31
N THR A 183 -11.59 8.82 25.38
CA THR A 183 -12.59 7.88 24.87
C THR A 183 -12.68 7.93 23.35
N VAL A 184 -12.87 6.76 22.74
CA VAL A 184 -13.03 6.61 21.28
C VAL A 184 -14.21 7.43 20.77
N PHE A 185 -15.32 7.39 21.51
CA PHE A 185 -16.52 8.18 21.27
C PHE A 185 -16.75 9.15 22.43
N ALA A 186 -17.28 10.34 22.13
CA ALA A 186 -17.79 11.23 23.17
C ALA A 186 -18.88 10.49 23.96
N ALA A 187 -18.82 10.53 25.30
CA ALA A 187 -19.97 10.11 26.09
C ALA A 187 -21.17 10.95 25.66
N ARG A 188 -22.30 10.31 25.32
CA ARG A 188 -23.56 11.03 25.09
C ARG A 188 -23.81 11.86 26.34
N VAL A 189 -23.77 13.18 26.21
CA VAL A 189 -24.31 14.07 27.24
C VAL A 189 -25.83 13.84 27.21
N PRO A 190 -26.45 13.33 28.28
CA PRO A 190 -27.90 13.32 28.36
C PRO A 190 -28.38 14.77 28.26
N ALA A 191 -29.34 15.00 27.36
CA ALA A 191 -29.98 16.29 27.15
C ALA A 191 -30.70 16.79 28.41
#